data_AF-A0AAJ1Q7G4-F1
#
_entry.id   AF-A0AAJ1Q7G4-F1
#
_cell.length_a   1.000
_cell.length_b   1.000
_cell.length_c   1.000
_cell.angle_alpha   90.00
_cell.angle_beta   90.00
_cell.angle_gamma   90.00
#
_symmetry.space_group_name_H-M   'P 1'
#
loop_
_entity.id
_entity.type
_entity.pdbx_description
1 polymer ?
#
loop_
_entity_poly.entity_id
_entity_poly.type
_entity_poly.pdbx_seq_one_letter_code
_entity_poly.pdbx_strand_id
1 'polypeptide(L)'
;MMKYDLFKDITDEMLKTYVAKNHDYGDSFGQTYHELGIISAITRIRDKSNRLVSLATKGKQLVQESIEDTLLDLANYCIMTVIELRTQREQETSYSQYINEGD
;
A
#
# COMPACT_ATOMS: atom_id res chain seq x y z
N MET A 1 4.24 26.90 -8.68
CA MET A 1 4.44 25.57 -8.09
C MET A 1 4.75 24.60 -9.21
N MET A 2 5.86 23.88 -9.14
CA MET A 2 6.23 22.91 -10.18
C MET A 2 5.57 21.56 -9.90
N LYS A 3 5.44 20.72 -10.93
CA LYS A 3 4.77 19.41 -10.78
C LYS A 3 5.43 18.49 -9.76
N TYR A 4 6.75 18.61 -9.56
CA TYR A 4 7.46 17.82 -8.58
C TYR A 4 7.17 18.28 -7.14
N ASP A 5 6.90 19.58 -6.91
CA ASP A 5 6.46 20.08 -5.60
C ASP A 5 5.11 19.47 -5.25
N LEU A 6 4.17 19.49 -6.20
CA LEU A 6 2.85 18.88 -6.03
C LEU A 6 2.94 17.36 -5.79
N PHE A 7 3.81 16.66 -6.52
CA PHE A 7 4.03 15.23 -6.29
C PHE A 7 4.52 14.96 -4.86
N LYS A 8 5.48 15.76 -4.38
CA LYS A 8 5.99 15.64 -3.02
C LYS A 8 4.87 15.85 -1.99
N ASP A 9 4.07 16.91 -2.16
CA ASP A 9 2.96 17.22 -1.25
C ASP A 9 1.95 16.05 -1.20
N ILE A 10 1.58 15.49 -2.36
CA ILE A 10 0.71 14.31 -2.44
C ILE A 10 1.31 13.11 -1.71
N THR A 11 2.61 12.83 -1.90
CA THR A 11 3.27 11.70 -1.21
C THR A 11 3.37 11.93 0.31
N ASP A 12 3.52 13.17 0.75
CA ASP A 12 3.53 13.52 2.18
C ASP A 12 2.13 13.32 2.80
N GLU A 13 1.06 13.66 2.07
CA GLU A 13 -0.32 13.38 2.48
C GLU A 13 -0.62 11.88 2.55
N MET A 14 -0.14 11.13 1.57
CA MET A 14 -0.22 9.66 1.55
C MET A 14 0.47 9.06 2.78
N LEU A 15 1.68 9.52 3.10
CA LEU A 15 2.42 9.08 4.28
C LEU A 15 1.67 9.39 5.58
N LYS A 16 1.12 10.61 5.72
CA LYS A 16 0.31 10.98 6.88
C LYS A 16 -0.90 10.05 7.05
N THR A 17 -1.58 9.75 5.95
CA THR A 17 -2.74 8.85 5.95
C THR A 17 -2.34 7.44 6.36
N TYR A 18 -1.22 6.93 5.84
CA TYR A 18 -0.67 5.62 6.23
C TYR A 18 -0.34 5.58 7.73
N VAL A 19 0.37 6.58 8.25
CA VAL A 19 0.73 6.67 9.67
C VAL A 19 -0.52 6.71 10.56
N ALA A 20 -1.52 7.52 10.21
CA ALA A 20 -2.77 7.59 10.95
C ALA A 20 -3.50 6.24 10.97
N LYS A 21 -3.64 5.58 9.82
CA LYS A 21 -4.26 4.24 9.72
C LYS A 21 -3.48 3.20 10.54
N ASN A 22 -2.14 3.25 10.50
CA ASN A 22 -1.30 2.32 11.25
C ASN A 22 -1.38 2.56 12.77
N HIS A 23 -1.58 3.80 13.20
CA HIS A 23 -1.84 4.13 14.60
C HIS A 23 -3.21 3.57 15.07
N ASP A 24 -4.25 3.71 14.24
CA ASP A 24 -5.62 3.34 14.62
C ASP A 24 -5.88 1.82 14.53
N TYR A 25 -5.22 1.12 13.61
CA TYR A 25 -5.48 -0.31 13.33
C TYR A 25 -4.25 -1.22 13.51
N GLY A 26 -3.11 -0.67 13.91
CA GLY A 26 -1.83 -1.38 13.87
C GLY A 26 -1.42 -1.76 12.45
N ASP A 27 -0.37 -2.60 12.34
CA ASP A 27 0.11 -3.12 11.07
C ASP A 27 -0.77 -4.26 10.51
N SER A 28 -2.06 -3.99 10.35
CA SER A 28 -3.04 -4.96 9.86
C SER A 28 -2.73 -5.41 8.43
N PHE A 29 -2.15 -4.52 7.61
CA PHE A 29 -1.73 -4.87 6.25
C PHE A 29 -0.58 -5.88 6.29
N GLY A 30 0.52 -5.59 7.01
CA GLY A 30 1.67 -6.49 7.13
C GLY A 30 1.28 -7.82 7.74
N GLN A 31 0.41 -7.84 8.77
CA GLN A 31 -0.12 -9.08 9.34
C GLN A 31 -0.84 -9.94 8.29
N THR A 32 -1.80 -9.36 7.56
CA THR A 32 -2.54 -10.10 6.52
C THR A 32 -1.62 -10.54 5.38
N TYR A 33 -0.61 -9.74 5.06
CA TYR A 33 0.40 -10.07 4.06
C TYR A 33 1.28 -11.25 4.50
N HIS A 34 1.71 -11.31 5.75
CA HIS A 34 2.46 -12.44 6.28
C HIS A 34 1.62 -13.73 6.33
N GLU A 35 0.32 -13.63 6.61
CA GLU A 35 -0.58 -14.78 6.66
C GLU A 35 -0.93 -15.34 5.28
N LEU A 36 -1.23 -14.46 4.31
CA LEU A 36 -1.81 -14.85 3.01
C LEU A 36 -0.87 -14.60 1.81
N GLY A 37 0.31 -14.03 2.05
CA GLY A 37 1.26 -13.62 1.03
C GLY A 37 0.73 -12.50 0.12
N ILE A 38 1.37 -12.39 -1.05
CA ILE A 38 1.09 -11.37 -2.08
C ILE A 38 -0.38 -11.31 -2.54
N ILE A 39 -1.14 -12.39 -2.36
CA ILE A 39 -2.55 -12.44 -2.74
C ILE A 39 -3.41 -11.48 -1.93
N SER A 40 -3.08 -11.25 -0.64
CA SER A 40 -3.80 -10.25 0.16
C SER A 40 -3.65 -8.83 -0.42
N ALA A 41 -2.43 -8.46 -0.79
CA ALA A 41 -2.12 -7.19 -1.43
C ALA A 41 -2.84 -7.03 -2.78
N ILE A 42 -2.75 -8.05 -3.66
CA ILE A 42 -3.42 -8.04 -4.97
C ILE A 42 -4.93 -7.88 -4.81
N THR A 43 -5.52 -8.52 -3.81
CA THR A 43 -6.96 -8.43 -3.53
C THR A 43 -7.37 -7.00 -3.19
N ARG A 44 -6.64 -6.33 -2.28
CA ARG A 44 -6.91 -4.93 -1.89
C ARG A 44 -6.74 -3.96 -3.07
N ILE A 45 -5.68 -4.14 -3.86
CA ILE A 45 -5.44 -3.34 -5.08
C ILE A 45 -6.57 -3.55 -6.09
N ARG A 46 -7.03 -4.79 -6.28
CA ARG A 46 -8.12 -5.13 -7.19
C ARG A 46 -9.44 -4.51 -6.75
N ASP A 47 -9.75 -4.55 -5.46
CA ASP A 47 -10.98 -3.95 -4.92
C ASP A 47 -11.02 -2.44 -5.16
N LYS A 48 -9.91 -1.74 -4.88
CA LYS A 48 -9.80 -0.30 -5.15
C LYS A 48 -9.80 0.01 -6.66
N SER A 49 -9.19 -0.82 -7.49
CA SER A 49 -9.26 -0.68 -8.96
C SER A 49 -10.70 -0.84 -9.49
N ASN A 50 -11.44 -1.84 -9.00
CA ASN A 50 -12.84 -2.03 -9.37
C ASN A 50 -13.71 -0.84 -8.95
N ARG A 51 -13.42 -0.26 -7.77
CA ARG A 51 -14.07 0.98 -7.32
C ARG A 51 -13.78 2.14 -8.26
N LEU A 52 -12.53 2.34 -8.65
CA LEU A 52 -12.13 3.38 -9.59
C LEU A 52 -12.90 3.26 -10.91
N VAL A 53 -12.99 2.05 -11.46
CA VAL A 53 -13.80 1.78 -12.66
C VAL A 53 -15.27 2.14 -12.43
N SER A 54 -15.84 1.75 -11.29
CA SER A 54 -17.23 2.07 -10.94
C SER A 54 -17.47 3.59 -10.87
N LEU A 55 -16.58 4.34 -10.20
CA LEU A 55 -16.67 5.80 -10.08
C LEU A 55 -16.53 6.49 -11.43
N ALA A 56 -15.64 5.99 -12.30
CA ALA A 56 -15.42 6.55 -13.63
C ALA A 56 -16.56 6.28 -14.62
N THR A 57 -17.30 5.18 -14.46
CA THR A 57 -18.30 4.72 -15.43
C THR A 57 -19.75 4.96 -15.02
N LYS A 58 -20.06 5.00 -13.72
CA LYS A 58 -21.44 5.08 -13.21
C LYS A 58 -21.87 6.47 -12.72
N GLY A 59 -21.05 7.51 -12.94
CA GLY A 59 -21.31 8.87 -12.47
C GLY A 59 -21.25 9.00 -10.94
N LYS A 60 -21.58 10.20 -10.41
CA LYS A 60 -21.63 10.45 -8.95
C LYS A 60 -22.71 9.59 -8.30
N GLN A 61 -22.37 8.39 -7.87
CA GLN A 61 -23.13 7.69 -6.84
C GLN A 61 -23.04 8.48 -5.52
N LEU A 62 -23.98 8.23 -4.60
CA LEU A 62 -23.98 8.70 -3.20
C LEU A 62 -22.81 8.09 -2.38
N VAL A 63 -21.61 7.99 -2.95
CA VAL A 63 -20.43 7.44 -2.31
C VAL A 63 -19.60 8.58 -1.74
N GLN A 64 -19.14 8.39 -0.51
CA GLN A 64 -18.37 9.40 0.24
C GLN A 64 -16.91 9.55 -0.22
N GLU A 65 -16.40 8.67 -1.08
CA GLU A 65 -14.97 8.60 -1.46
C GLU A 65 -14.83 8.99 -2.94
N SER A 66 -13.90 9.92 -3.25
CA SER A 66 -13.70 10.45 -4.59
C SER A 66 -12.78 9.57 -5.47
N ILE A 67 -12.65 9.92 -6.76
CA ILE A 67 -11.68 9.29 -7.68
C ILE A 67 -10.26 9.50 -7.17
N GLU A 68 -9.94 10.71 -6.70
CA GLU A 68 -8.63 11.07 -6.17
C GLU A 68 -8.29 10.23 -4.94
N ASP A 69 -9.19 10.18 -3.96
CA ASP A 69 -9.01 9.35 -2.75
C ASP A 69 -8.76 7.88 -3.12
N THR A 70 -9.52 7.37 -4.10
CA THR A 70 -9.38 5.98 -4.56
C THR A 70 -8.01 5.73 -5.22
N LEU A 71 -7.49 6.70 -5.98
CA LEU A 71 -6.16 6.62 -6.58
C LEU A 71 -5.05 6.67 -5.53
N LEU A 72 -5.18 7.53 -4.52
CA LEU A 72 -4.22 7.65 -3.42
C LEU A 72 -4.18 6.39 -2.57
N ASP A 73 -5.34 5.78 -2.27
CA ASP A 73 -5.40 4.49 -1.59
C ASP A 73 -4.73 3.37 -2.41
N LEU A 74 -4.95 3.34 -3.72
CA LEU A 74 -4.31 2.36 -4.61
C LEU A 74 -2.79 2.52 -4.60
N ALA A 75 -2.30 3.76 -4.70
CA ALA A 75 -0.87 4.06 -4.61
C ALA A 75 -0.29 3.65 -3.24
N ASN A 76 -1.01 3.88 -2.15
CA ASN A 76 -0.63 3.42 -0.81
C ASN A 76 -0.53 1.89 -0.73
N TYR A 77 -1.52 1.14 -1.24
CA TYR A 77 -1.44 -0.33 -1.28
C TYR A 77 -0.25 -0.83 -2.09
N CYS A 78 0.07 -0.20 -3.22
CA CYS A 78 1.27 -0.53 -3.98
C CYS A 78 2.55 -0.30 -3.17
N ILE A 79 2.67 0.85 -2.48
CA ILE A 79 3.85 1.17 -1.66
C ILE A 79 3.98 0.20 -0.49
N MET A 80 2.90 -0.06 0.26
CA MET A 80 2.90 -1.03 1.36
C MET A 80 3.32 -2.42 0.88
N THR A 81 2.84 -2.86 -0.28
CA THR A 81 3.26 -4.15 -0.87
C THR A 81 4.76 -4.17 -1.19
N VAL A 82 5.31 -3.07 -1.70
CA VAL A 82 6.75 -2.96 -1.97
C VAL A 82 7.58 -2.97 -0.68
N ILE A 83 7.07 -2.38 0.40
CA ILE A 83 7.69 -2.44 1.73
C ILE A 83 7.80 -3.89 2.17
N GLU A 84 6.70 -4.64 2.17
CA GLU A 84 6.71 -6.05 2.59
C GLU A 84 7.65 -6.92 1.73
N LEU A 85 7.64 -6.73 0.40
CA LEU A 85 8.54 -7.43 -0.50
C LEU A 85 10.02 -7.12 -0.23
N ARG A 86 10.35 -5.89 0.19
CA ARG A 86 11.72 -5.50 0.57
C ARG A 86 12.11 -6.12 1.90
N THR A 87 11.23 -6.02 2.90
CA THR A 87 11.44 -6.58 4.24
C THR A 87 11.63 -8.10 4.18
N GLN A 88 10.85 -8.82 3.37
CA GLN A 88 11.04 -10.27 3.15
C GLN A 88 12.41 -10.61 2.56
N ARG A 89 12.85 -9.88 1.51
CA ARG A 89 14.19 -10.12 0.93
C ARG A 89 15.33 -9.83 1.89
N GLU A 90 15.20 -8.80 2.73
CA GLU A 90 16.20 -8.47 3.75
C GLU A 90 16.31 -9.58 4.81
N GLN A 91 15.18 -10.15 5.22
CA GLN A 91 15.14 -11.29 6.15
C GLN A 91 15.77 -12.56 5.53
N GLU A 92 15.45 -12.87 4.28
CA GLU A 92 16.04 -14.00 3.54
C GLU A 92 17.56 -13.85 3.39
N THR A 93 18.04 -12.64 3.07
CA THR A 93 19.47 -12.35 2.95
C THR A 93 20.18 -12.52 4.29
N SER A 94 19.61 -11.96 5.36
CA SER A 94 20.17 -12.05 6.72
C SER A 94 20.26 -13.50 7.21
N TYR A 95 19.21 -14.29 6.95
CA TYR A 95 19.20 -15.71 7.29
C TYR A 95 20.24 -16.51 6.49
N SER A 96 20.39 -16.21 5.19
CA SER A 96 21.40 -16.84 4.34
C SER A 96 22.83 -16.49 4.79
N GLN A 97 23.09 -15.27 5.26
CA GLN A 97 24.41 -14.91 5.80
C GLN A 97 24.72 -15.67 7.10
N TYR A 98 23.74 -15.77 8.01
CA TYR A 98 23.90 -16.50 9.28
C TYR A 98 24.27 -17.98 9.08
N ILE A 99 23.64 -18.68 8.14
CA ILE A 99 23.96 -20.10 7.87
C ILE A 99 25.35 -20.29 7.24
N ASN A 100 25.86 -19.31 6.50
CA ASN A 100 27.15 -19.41 5.80
C ASN A 100 28.36 -19.00 6.67
N GLU A 101 28.13 -18.29 7.78
CA GLU A 101 29.18 -17.91 8.76
C GLU A 101 29.28 -18.90 9.94
N GLY A 102 28.36 -19.87 10.03
CA GLY A 102 28.25 -20.84 11.12
C GLY A 102 28.93 -22.20 10.90
N ASP A 103 29.62 -22.40 9.77
CA ASP A 103 30.41 -23.61 9.42
C ASP A 103 31.92 -23.35 9.53
#